data_AF-W9UXS8-F1
#
_entry.id   AF-W9UXS8-F1
#
_cell.length_a   1.000
_cell.length_b   1.000
_cell.length_c   1.000
_cell.angle_alpha   90.00
_cell.angle_beta   90.00
_cell.angle_gamma   90.00
#
_symmetry.space_group_name_H-M   'P 1'
#
loop_
_entity.id
_entity.type
_entity.pdbx_description
1 polymer ?
#
loop_
_entity_poly.entity_id
_entity_poly.type
_entity_poly.pdbx_seq_one_letter_code
_entity_poly.pdbx_strand_id
1 'polypeptide(L)' 'MLVRGEKWLTLNQGDEYIRVSGLVRPQDIKPDNTIESTRLADARITYSGTGATADVNVMGWLSRFFISALMPF' A
#
# COMPACT_ATOMS: atom_id res chain seq x y z
N MET A 1 24.69 9.87 3.71
CA MET A 1 23.53 10.77 3.92
C MET A 1 22.27 9.91 3.89
N LEU A 2 21.30 10.17 4.76
CA LEU A 2 20.03 9.43 4.77
C LEU A 2 19.01 10.14 3.89
N VAL A 3 18.42 9.42 2.93
CA VAL A 3 17.38 9.92 2.04
C VAL A 3 16.07 9.22 2.37
N ARG A 4 14.99 9.99 2.40
CA ARG A 4 13.63 9.50 2.59
C ARG A 4 12.70 10.25 1.66
N GLY A 5 11.86 9.52 0.95
CA GLY A 5 10.78 10.04 0.14
C GLY A 5 9.50 9.26 0.36
N GLU A 6 8.37 9.93 0.19
CA GLU A 6 7.04 9.33 0.27
C GLU A 6 6.22 9.83 -0.91
N LYS A 7 5.54 8.90 -1.58
CA LYS A 7 4.61 9.20 -2.66
C LYS A 7 3.23 8.67 -2.27
N TRP A 8 2.26 9.55 -2.17
CA TRP A 8 0.86 9.22 -2.01
C TRP A 8 0.23 8.99 -3.40
N LEU A 9 -0.56 7.95 -3.53
CA LEU A 9 -1.33 7.63 -4.71
C LEU A 9 -2.76 7.29 -4.27
N THR A 10 -3.73 8.03 -4.77
CA THR A 10 -5.14 7.69 -4.58
C THR A 10 -5.54 6.72 -5.69
N LEU A 11 -5.85 5.48 -5.31
CA LEU A 11 -6.39 4.47 -6.22
C LEU A 11 -7.88 4.27 -5.91
N ASN A 12 -8.63 3.70 -6.86
CA ASN A 12 -10.10 3.60 -6.85
C ASN A 12 -10.76 3.17 -5.52
N GLN A 13 -10.04 2.48 -4.63
CA GLN A 13 -10.53 1.94 -3.35
C GLN A 13 -9.92 2.58 -2.09
N GLY A 14 -9.10 3.63 -2.20
CA GLY A 14 -8.55 4.35 -1.03
C GLY A 14 -7.25 5.10 -1.29
N ASP A 15 -6.70 5.66 -0.21
CA ASP A 15 -5.40 6.30 -0.23
C ASP A 15 -4.30 5.26 0.01
N GLU A 16 -3.41 5.13 -0.95
CA GLU A 16 -2.23 4.28 -0.88
C GLU A 16 -0.99 5.16 -0.81
N TYR A 17 0.06 4.67 -0.14
CA TYR A 17 1.35 5.35 -0.14
C TYR A 17 2.50 4.37 -0.30
N ILE A 18 3.51 4.83 -1.04
CA ILE A 18 4.79 4.18 -1.19
C ILE A 18 5.82 5.05 -0.49
N ARG A 19 6.50 4.49 0.52
CA ARG A 19 7.60 5.13 1.21
C ARG A 19 8.90 4.46 0.83
N VAL A 20 9.87 5.26 0.40
CA VAL A 20 11.23 4.80 0.05
C VAL A 20 12.22 5.48 0.99
N SER A 21 13.12 4.70 1.57
CA SER A 21 14.20 5.22 2.40
C SER A 21 15.49 4.45 2.17
N GLY A 22 16.63 5.10 2.39
CA GLY A 22 17.93 4.45 2.30
C GLY A 22 19.07 5.44 2.48
N LEU A 23 20.27 4.96 2.20
CA LEU A 23 21.50 5.73 2.30
C LEU A 23 22.03 6.03 0.90
N VAL A 24 22.41 7.30 0.69
CA VAL A 24 23.10 7.73 -0.52
C VAL A 24 24.41 8.41 -0.17
N ARG A 25 25.38 8.29 -1.07
CA ARG A 25 26.63 9.04 -1.01
C ARG A 25 26.46 10.34 -1.79
N PRO A 26 26.93 11.50 -1.29
CA PRO A 26 26.77 12.78 -2.00
C PRO A 26 27.36 12.77 -3.42
N GLN A 27 28.46 12.04 -3.63
CA GLN A 27 29.12 11.88 -4.94
C GLN A 27 28.28 11.15 -6.01
N ASP A 28 27.23 10.44 -5.60
CA ASP A 28 26.34 9.72 -6.51
C ASP A 28 25.14 10.56 -6.96
N ILE A 29 24.98 11.78 -6.39
CA ILE A 29 23.91 12.71 -6.74
C ILE A 29 24.34 13.51 -7.98
N LYS A 30 23.56 13.41 -9.05
CA LYS A 30 23.80 14.16 -10.28
C LYS A 30 23.50 15.66 -10.08
N PRO A 31 24.03 16.55 -10.94
CA PRO A 31 23.80 18.00 -10.82
C PRO A 31 22.32 18.44 -10.87
N ASP A 32 21.44 17.58 -11.39
CA ASP A 32 19.99 17.77 -11.43
C ASP A 32 19.27 17.25 -10.16
N ASN A 33 20.01 16.92 -9.10
CA ASN A 33 19.52 16.32 -7.87
C ASN A 33 18.86 14.94 -8.06
N THR A 34 19.23 14.21 -9.11
CA THR A 34 18.75 12.85 -9.33
C THR A 34 19.80 11.80 -8.95
N ILE A 35 19.34 10.59 -8.64
CA ILE A 35 20.18 9.43 -8.37
C ILE A 35 19.53 8.17 -8.95
N GLU A 36 20.36 7.28 -9.48
CA GLU A 36 19.90 5.96 -9.93
C GLU A 36 19.44 5.12 -8.73
N SER A 37 18.30 4.42 -8.85
CA SER A 37 17.76 3.60 -7.76
C SER A 37 18.72 2.49 -7.30
N THR A 38 19.61 2.04 -8.19
CA THR A 38 20.65 1.04 -7.88
C THR A 38 21.74 1.57 -6.94
N ARG A 39 21.87 2.89 -6.77
CA ARG A 39 22.84 3.53 -5.87
C ARG A 39 22.26 3.86 -4.49
N LEU A 40 21.01 3.47 -4.21
CA LEU A 40 20.40 3.58 -2.89
C LEU A 40 20.78 2.37 -2.04
N ALA A 41 21.73 2.54 -1.11
CA ALA A 41 22.12 1.50 -0.18
C ALA A 41 21.07 1.32 0.93
N ASP A 42 20.94 0.10 1.45
CA ASP A 42 19.96 -0.28 2.47
C ASP A 42 18.53 0.19 2.14
N ALA A 43 18.17 0.10 0.86
CA ALA A 43 16.88 0.54 0.37
C ALA A 43 15.75 -0.21 1.06
N ARG A 44 14.88 0.53 1.75
CA ARG A 44 13.65 0.03 2.34
C ARG A 44 12.46 0.68 1.66
N ILE A 45 11.60 -0.17 1.12
CA ILE A 45 10.36 0.22 0.43
C ILE A 45 9.21 -0.32 1.27
N THR A 46 8.30 0.56 1.65
CA THR A 46 7.06 0.21 2.34
C THR A 46 5.89 0.61 1.48
N TYR A 47 4.99 -0.34 1.25
CA TYR A 47 3.70 -0.11 0.61
C TYR A 47 2.61 -0.34 1.64
N SER A 48 1.68 0.62 1.77
CA SER A 48 0.55 0.54 2.68
C SER A 48 -0.60 1.33 2.09
N GLY A 49 -1.82 0.86 2.31
CA GLY A 49 -3.03 1.52 1.85
C GLY A 49 -4.17 1.31 2.82
N THR A 50 -5.10 2.26 2.86
CA THR A 50 -6.30 2.17 3.69
C THR A 50 -7.39 1.28 3.09
N GLY A 51 -7.25 0.85 1.83
CA GLY A 51 -8.28 0.10 1.10
C GLY A 51 -7.83 -1.30 0.68
N ALA A 52 -8.26 -2.32 1.44
CA ALA A 52 -8.68 -3.65 0.95
C ALA A 52 -8.94 -4.61 2.12
N THR A 53 -9.86 -4.31 3.04
CA THR A 53 -10.54 -5.32 3.88
C THR A 53 -11.77 -4.69 4.56
N ALA A 54 -12.96 -4.99 4.02
CA ALA A 54 -14.31 -4.91 4.62
C ALA A 54 -15.26 -4.57 3.45
N ASP A 55 -15.77 -5.53 2.69
CA ASP A 55 -17.18 -5.86 2.89
C ASP A 55 -17.63 -7.18 2.26
N VAL A 56 -16.74 -8.12 1.95
CA VAL A 56 -17.18 -9.44 1.44
C VAL A 56 -17.64 -10.43 2.52
N ASN A 57 -17.62 -10.04 3.80
CA ASN A 57 -18.02 -10.89 4.93
C ASN A 57 -19.39 -10.56 5.54
N VAL A 58 -20.18 -9.68 4.93
CA VAL A 58 -21.59 -9.60 5.30
C VAL A 58 -22.29 -10.78 4.64
N MET A 59 -22.67 -11.78 5.43
CA MET A 59 -23.54 -12.88 5.00
C MET A 59 -24.72 -12.27 4.23
N GLY A 60 -24.70 -12.44 2.91
CA GLY A 60 -25.67 -11.83 2.02
C GLY A 60 -27.11 -12.17 2.41
N TRP A 61 -28.05 -11.31 2.01
CA TRP A 61 -29.47 -11.54 2.25
C TRP A 61 -29.94 -12.94 1.77
N LEU A 62 -29.32 -13.46 0.70
CA LEU A 62 -29.55 -14.82 0.18
C LEU A 62 -29.15 -15.92 1.18
N SER A 63 -27.98 -15.83 1.81
CA SER A 63 -27.56 -16.83 2.80
C SER A 63 -28.42 -16.79 4.07
N ARG A 64 -28.94 -15.61 4.47
CA ARG A 64 -29.98 -15.53 5.50
C ARG A 64 -31.28 -16.23 5.08
N PHE A 65 -31.73 -16.06 3.83
CA PHE A 65 -32.96 -16.67 3.32
C PHE A 65 -32.90 -18.20 3.31
N PHE A 66 -31.79 -18.80 2.83
CA PHE A 66 -31.63 -20.26 2.80
C PHE A 66 -31.53 -20.86 4.20
N ILE A 67 -30.85 -20.19 5.15
CA ILE A 67 -30.78 -20.65 6.55
C ILE A 67 -32.15 -20.58 7.22
N SER A 68 -32.93 -19.50 7.00
CA SER A 68 -34.30 -19.41 7.53
C SER A 68 -35.28 -20.42 6.91
N ALA A 69 -35.09 -20.78 5.65
CA ALA A 69 -35.94 -21.79 4.99
C ALA A 69 -35.64 -23.22 5.47
N LEU A 70 -34.44 -23.47 6.00
CA LEU A 70 -34.00 -24.78 6.48
C LEU A 70 -34.28 -25.04 7.97
N MET A 71 -34.62 -24.02 8.76
CA MET A 71 -35.05 -24.18 10.16
C MET A 71 -36.46 -23.61 10.38
N PRO A 72 -37.52 -24.38 10.10
CA PRO A 72 -38.84 -24.08 10.61
C PRO A 72 -38.93 -24.54 12.07
N PHE A 73 -39.46 -23.69 12.95
CA PHE A 73 -40.18 -24.16 14.13
C PHE A 73 -41.59 -24.56 13.69
#